data_AF-A0A381UIQ4-F1
#
_entry.id   AF-A0A381UIQ4-F1
#
_cell.length_a   1.000
_cell.length_b   1.000
_cell.length_c   1.000
_cell.angle_alpha   90.00
_cell.angle_beta   90.00
_cell.angle_gamma   90.00
#
_symmetry.space_group_name_H-M   'P 1'
#
loop_
_entity.id
_entity.type
_entity.pdbx_description
1 polymer ?
#
loop_
_entity_poly.entity_id
_entity_poly.type
_entity_poly.pdbx_seq_one_letter_code
_entity_poly.pdbx_strand_id
1 'polypeptide(L)'
;MRLFDIKKNSIWLALLLVLLEVTANPVFSETEKERDIKKLLEVSGILRQLSYMEDTLMNSVSMMISGSFPKVPNEFWTEFNQLIGKKEMNELIARVIPVYDKHMSHETVKKLIKMFEKPFWEEWKKKMPLISREAGVVGSEWGKEISQSPAFNKKLEGLIKKYELEKINKIK
;
A
#
# COMPACT_ATOMS: atom_id res chain seq x y z
N MET A 1 -1.20 74.27 -26.05
CA MET A 1 -2.28 73.26 -26.00
C MET A 1 -1.84 72.06 -26.81
N ARG A 2 -1.69 70.91 -26.12
CA ARG A 2 -1.55 69.52 -26.59
C ARG A 2 -0.25 69.18 -27.33
N LEU A 3 0.78 68.64 -26.67
CA LEU A 3 0.94 67.35 -25.95
C LEU A 3 1.15 66.13 -26.88
N PHE A 4 2.28 65.46 -26.64
CA PHE A 4 2.75 64.12 -27.07
C PHE A 4 3.39 64.06 -28.47
N ASP A 5 4.71 63.93 -28.69
CA ASP A 5 5.84 63.37 -27.92
C ASP A 5 5.64 61.94 -27.39
N ILE A 6 6.30 60.96 -28.02
CA ILE A 6 7.28 60.04 -27.43
C ILE A 6 7.59 58.90 -28.43
N LYS A 7 8.90 58.67 -28.61
CA LYS A 7 9.57 57.74 -29.54
C LYS A 7 8.97 56.33 -29.57
N LYS A 8 8.81 55.83 -30.81
CA LYS A 8 8.51 54.44 -31.24
C LYS A 8 9.41 53.35 -30.60
N ASN A 9 10.47 53.73 -29.89
CA ASN A 9 11.39 52.82 -29.19
C ASN A 9 11.01 52.52 -27.73
N SER A 10 9.98 53.18 -27.17
CA SER A 10 9.56 52.95 -25.78
C SER A 10 8.51 51.84 -25.63
N ILE A 11 7.85 51.43 -26.72
CA ILE A 11 6.81 50.39 -26.69
C ILE A 11 7.45 48.99 -26.68
N TRP A 12 8.63 48.82 -27.26
CA TRP A 12 9.36 47.54 -27.24
C TRP A 12 10.05 47.23 -25.90
N LEU A 13 10.34 48.24 -25.08
CA LEU A 13 10.91 48.05 -23.74
C LEU A 13 9.82 47.76 -22.68
N ALA A 14 8.59 48.22 -22.88
CA ALA A 14 7.47 47.91 -21.99
C ALA A 14 6.94 46.47 -22.19
N LEU A 15 7.09 45.89 -23.38
CA LEU A 15 6.68 44.51 -23.67
C LEU A 15 7.70 43.44 -23.22
N LEU A 16 8.94 43.84 -22.90
CA LEU A 16 10.00 42.96 -22.41
C LEU A 16 10.04 42.83 -20.87
N LEU A 17 9.28 43.68 -20.16
CA LEU A 17 9.19 43.68 -18.69
C LEU A 17 7.97 42.93 -18.14
N VAL A 18 7.05 42.47 -19.00
CA VAL A 18 5.85 41.70 -18.60
C VAL A 18 6.03 40.18 -18.78
N LEU A 19 7.18 39.74 -19.33
CA LEU A 19 7.48 38.32 -19.59
C LEU A 19 8.37 37.63 -18.53
N LEU A 20 8.53 38.26 -17.36
CA LEU A 20 9.24 37.71 -16.21
C LEU A 20 8.33 37.59 -14.97
N GLU A 21 7.04 37.33 -15.16
CA GLU A 21 6.29 36.57 -14.15
C GLU A 21 6.66 35.09 -14.33
N VAL A 22 7.89 34.76 -13.92
CA VAL A 22 8.22 33.39 -13.54
C VAL A 22 7.24 33.08 -12.42
N THR A 23 6.18 32.36 -12.74
CA THR A 23 5.46 31.60 -11.74
C THR A 23 6.50 30.67 -11.15
N ALA A 24 7.05 31.07 -10.01
CA ALA A 24 7.72 30.17 -9.11
C ALA A 24 6.63 29.19 -8.66
N ASN A 25 6.37 28.17 -9.49
CA ASN A 25 5.82 26.93 -8.99
C ASN A 25 6.71 26.58 -7.81
N PRO A 26 6.16 26.43 -6.59
CA PRO A 26 6.98 25.95 -5.50
C PRO A 26 7.55 24.62 -6.00
N VAL A 27 8.85 24.60 -6.28
CA VAL A 27 9.60 23.35 -6.31
C VAL A 27 9.24 22.72 -4.97
N PHE A 28 8.45 21.64 -5.02
CA PHE A 28 7.93 20.96 -3.84
C PHE A 28 9.15 20.44 -3.10
N SER A 29 9.72 21.28 -2.23
CA SER A 29 10.91 20.97 -1.48
C SER A 29 10.47 19.99 -0.43
N GLU A 30 11.01 18.77 -0.51
CA GLU A 30 10.69 17.70 0.44
C GLU A 30 10.84 18.22 1.88
N THR A 31 9.75 18.20 2.63
CA THR A 31 9.75 18.67 4.01
C THR A 31 10.49 17.68 4.91
N GLU A 32 10.92 18.11 6.10
CA GLU A 32 11.52 17.19 7.09
C GLU A 32 10.54 16.08 7.47
N LYS A 33 9.24 16.40 7.54
CA LYS A 33 8.20 15.43 7.85
C LYS A 33 8.01 14.42 6.73
N GLU A 34 8.07 14.83 5.46
CA GLU A 34 8.00 13.92 4.32
C GLU A 34 9.19 12.95 4.28
N ARG A 35 10.41 13.42 4.57
CA ARG A 35 11.59 12.56 4.71
C ARG A 35 11.41 11.52 5.82
N ASP A 36 10.92 11.96 6.97
CA ASP A 36 10.67 11.06 8.10
C ASP A 36 9.53 10.08 7.79
N ILE A 37 8.49 10.49 7.07
CA ILE A 37 7.44 9.58 6.60
C ILE A 37 8.04 8.52 5.67
N LYS A 38 8.88 8.92 4.71
CA LYS A 38 9.56 7.96 3.83
C LYS A 38 10.40 6.97 4.62
N LYS A 39 11.11 7.44 5.66
CA LYS A 39 11.85 6.57 6.58
C LYS A 39 10.92 5.63 7.34
N LEU A 40 9.78 6.13 7.84
CA LEU A 40 8.76 5.32 8.50
C LEU A 40 8.25 4.20 7.59
N LEU A 41 7.95 4.48 6.32
CA LEU A 41 7.52 3.46 5.35
C LEU A 41 8.58 2.37 5.17
N GLU A 42 9.87 2.73 5.20
CA GLU A 42 10.98 1.79 5.11
C GLU A 42 11.05 0.89 6.35
N VAL A 43 11.19 1.48 7.55
CA VAL A 43 11.43 0.72 8.79
C VAL A 43 10.21 -0.06 9.27
N SER A 44 9.01 0.39 8.92
CA SER A 44 7.77 -0.35 9.17
C SER A 44 7.62 -1.57 8.26
N GLY A 45 8.34 -1.63 7.14
CA GLY A 45 8.23 -2.69 6.14
C GLY A 45 7.17 -2.43 5.08
N ILE A 46 6.50 -1.27 5.09
CA ILE A 46 5.49 -0.92 4.09
C ILE A 46 6.10 -0.84 2.69
N LEU A 47 7.32 -0.31 2.54
CA LEU A 47 7.99 -0.30 1.23
C LEU A 47 8.15 -1.72 0.66
N ARG A 48 8.45 -2.70 1.52
CA ARG A 48 8.55 -4.11 1.12
C ARG A 48 7.18 -4.66 0.70
N GLN A 49 6.12 -4.27 1.40
CA GLN A 49 4.75 -4.62 1.02
C GLN A 49 4.36 -4.05 -0.34
N LEU A 50 4.76 -2.81 -0.65
CA LEU A 50 4.54 -2.21 -1.97
C LEU A 50 5.27 -2.98 -3.08
N SER A 51 6.50 -3.44 -2.83
CA SER A 51 7.21 -4.32 -3.77
C SER A 51 6.51 -5.67 -3.97
N TYR A 52 5.96 -6.27 -2.91
CA TYR A 52 5.16 -7.50 -3.09
C TYR A 52 3.87 -7.26 -3.90
N MET A 53 3.28 -6.06 -3.82
CA MET A 53 2.13 -5.70 -4.65
C MET A 53 2.51 -5.58 -6.13
N GLU A 54 3.69 -5.01 -6.42
CA GLU A 54 4.29 -5.01 -7.75
C GLU A 54 4.46 -6.43 -8.29
N ASP A 55 5.10 -7.33 -7.53
CA ASP A 55 5.27 -8.73 -7.92
C ASP A 55 3.92 -9.40 -8.23
N THR A 56 2.92 -9.15 -7.38
CA THR A 56 1.57 -9.70 -7.55
C THR A 56 0.90 -9.17 -8.82
N LEU A 57 1.03 -7.88 -9.10
CA LEU A 57 0.52 -7.25 -10.32
C LEU A 57 1.19 -7.84 -11.55
N MET A 58 2.52 -7.92 -11.56
CA MET A 58 3.30 -8.46 -12.67
C MET A 58 2.98 -9.93 -12.94
N ASN A 59 2.85 -10.74 -11.89
CA ASN A 59 2.41 -12.14 -12.02
C ASN A 59 1.00 -12.25 -12.61
N SER A 60 0.06 -11.40 -12.17
CA SER A 60 -1.31 -11.37 -12.70
C SER A 60 -1.34 -11.03 -14.19
N VAL A 61 -0.60 -10.00 -14.60
CA VAL A 61 -0.50 -9.60 -16.01
C VAL A 61 0.21 -10.68 -16.84
N SER A 62 1.26 -11.30 -16.31
CA SER A 62 1.94 -12.41 -16.97
C SER A 62 1.03 -13.60 -17.25
N MET A 63 0.16 -13.98 -16.29
CA MET A 63 -0.84 -15.02 -16.49
C MET A 63 -1.86 -14.64 -17.57
N MET A 64 -2.32 -13.38 -17.59
CA MET A 64 -3.24 -12.89 -18.61
C MET A 64 -2.62 -12.94 -20.02
N ILE A 65 -1.36 -12.53 -20.16
CA ILE A 65 -0.62 -12.59 -21.43
C ILE A 65 -0.45 -14.05 -21.86
N SER A 66 0.01 -14.93 -20.97
CA SER A 66 0.23 -16.35 -21.28
C SER A 66 -1.08 -17.07 -21.66
N GLY A 67 -2.21 -16.67 -21.06
CA GLY A 67 -3.53 -17.21 -21.40
C GLY A 67 -4.08 -16.72 -22.75
N SER A 68 -3.71 -15.50 -23.16
CA SER A 68 -4.19 -14.88 -24.41
C SER A 68 -3.29 -15.18 -25.61
N PHE A 69 -2.00 -15.40 -25.37
CA PHE A 69 -0.98 -15.59 -26.39
C PHE A 69 -0.25 -16.93 -26.16
N PRO A 70 -0.54 -17.98 -26.96
CA PRO A 70 0.00 -19.32 -26.72
C PRO A 70 1.49 -19.48 -27.05
N LYS A 71 2.10 -18.51 -27.74
CA LYS A 71 3.54 -18.49 -28.07
C LYS A 71 4.08 -17.09 -27.81
N VAL A 72 4.75 -16.92 -26.68
CA VAL A 72 5.42 -15.67 -26.29
C VAL A 72 6.93 -15.93 -26.28
N PRO A 73 7.74 -15.14 -27.01
CA PRO A 73 9.19 -15.30 -27.02
C PRO A 73 9.81 -14.95 -25.65
N ASN A 74 10.95 -15.53 -25.31
CA ASN A 74 11.62 -15.29 -24.02
C ASN A 74 12.09 -13.84 -23.86
N GLU A 75 12.41 -13.19 -24.98
CA GLU A 75 12.82 -11.78 -25.03
C GLU A 75 11.70 -10.86 -24.51
N PHE A 76 10.44 -11.17 -24.80
CA PHE A 76 9.29 -10.43 -24.27
C PHE A 76 9.29 -10.43 -22.74
N TRP A 77 9.51 -11.59 -22.11
CA TRP A 77 9.52 -11.70 -20.64
C TRP A 77 10.67 -10.92 -20.01
N THR A 78 11.79 -10.79 -20.73
CA THR A 78 12.93 -9.98 -20.29
C THR A 78 12.56 -8.51 -20.19
N GLU A 79 11.91 -7.97 -21.23
CA GLU A 79 11.44 -6.57 -21.24
C GLU A 79 10.24 -6.36 -20.31
N PHE A 80 9.32 -7.33 -20.25
CA PHE A 80 8.15 -7.30 -19.39
C PHE A 80 8.53 -7.11 -17.91
N ASN A 81 9.51 -7.87 -17.43
CA ASN A 81 9.98 -7.78 -16.04
C ASN A 81 10.68 -6.45 -15.71
N GLN A 82 10.86 -5.55 -16.68
CA GLN A 82 11.45 -4.22 -16.50
C GLN A 82 10.41 -3.10 -16.62
N LEU A 83 9.14 -3.42 -16.87
CA LEU A 83 8.07 -2.42 -17.08
C LEU A 83 7.76 -1.59 -15.83
N ILE A 84 7.90 -2.19 -14.64
CA ILE A 84 7.83 -1.49 -13.38
C ILE A 84 9.23 -1.45 -12.82
N GLY A 85 9.78 -0.25 -12.70
CA GLY A 85 11.10 -0.04 -12.17
C GLY A 85 11.08 0.93 -10.99
N LYS A 86 12.29 1.37 -10.63
CA LYS A 86 12.49 2.32 -9.54
C LYS A 86 11.71 3.62 -9.73
N LYS A 87 11.48 4.07 -10.97
CA LYS A 87 10.76 5.31 -11.26
C LYS A 87 9.29 5.19 -10.85
N GLU A 88 8.60 4.16 -11.34
CA GLU A 88 7.19 3.90 -11.07
C GLU A 88 6.96 3.66 -9.57
N MET A 89 7.87 2.94 -8.92
CA MET A 89 7.82 2.73 -7.48
C MET A 89 8.05 4.03 -6.68
N ASN A 90 8.96 4.91 -7.13
CA ASN A 90 9.13 6.22 -6.51
C ASN A 90 7.89 7.10 -6.68
N GLU A 91 7.22 7.05 -7.84
CA GLU A 91 5.97 7.76 -8.07
C GLU A 91 4.87 7.25 -7.14
N LEU A 92 4.77 5.94 -6.92
CA LEU A 92 3.85 5.35 -5.96
C LEU A 92 4.15 5.84 -4.54
N ILE A 93 5.41 5.80 -4.11
CA ILE A 93 5.83 6.28 -2.78
C ILE A 93 5.49 7.77 -2.61
N ALA A 94 5.75 8.60 -3.63
CA ALA A 94 5.42 10.02 -3.62
C ALA A 94 3.92 10.29 -3.48
N ARG A 95 3.05 9.39 -3.97
CA ARG A 95 1.59 9.47 -3.76
C ARG A 95 1.15 9.00 -2.36
N VAL A 96 1.91 8.09 -1.75
CA VAL A 96 1.61 7.55 -0.41
C VAL A 96 2.00 8.55 0.70
N ILE A 97 3.12 9.26 0.54
CA ILE A 97 3.63 10.19 1.56
C ILE A 97 2.58 11.23 2.01
N PRO A 98 1.87 11.94 1.10
CA PRO A 98 0.85 12.93 1.49
C PRO A 98 -0.31 12.35 2.31
N VAL A 99 -0.61 11.06 2.15
CA VAL A 99 -1.65 10.39 2.95
C VAL A 99 -1.23 10.32 4.42
N TYR A 100 0.02 9.93 4.68
CA TYR A 100 0.58 9.93 6.03
C TYR A 100 0.72 11.35 6.57
N ASP A 101 1.18 12.29 5.74
CA ASP A 101 1.35 13.68 6.13
C ASP A 101 0.04 14.30 6.62
N LYS A 102 -1.06 14.06 5.91
CA LYS A 102 -2.39 14.53 6.26
C LYS A 102 -2.92 13.98 7.58
N HIS A 103 -2.56 12.75 7.94
CA HIS A 103 -3.19 12.00 9.04
C HIS A 103 -2.31 11.81 10.28
N MET A 104 -1.02 12.14 10.22
CA MET A 104 -0.10 11.97 11.35
C MET A 104 0.67 13.24 11.65
N SER A 105 0.86 13.54 12.94
CA SER A 105 1.80 14.58 13.36
C SER A 105 3.24 14.13 13.14
N HIS A 106 4.14 15.09 12.92
CA HIS A 106 5.57 14.80 12.76
C HIS A 106 6.15 14.10 13.99
N GLU A 107 5.71 14.49 15.19
CA GLU A 107 6.14 13.87 16.44
C GLU A 107 5.76 12.39 16.51
N THR A 108 4.53 12.04 16.10
CA THR A 108 4.10 10.64 16.02
C THR A 108 4.94 9.85 15.02
N VAL A 109 5.23 10.41 13.85
CA VAL A 109 6.11 9.78 12.86
C VAL A 109 7.48 9.47 13.46
N LYS A 110 8.12 10.45 14.14
CA LYS A 110 9.41 10.27 14.81
C LYS A 110 9.37 9.18 15.90
N LYS A 111 8.30 9.12 16.70
CA LYS A 111 8.13 8.09 17.73
C LYS A 111 7.98 6.70 17.12
N LEU A 112 7.23 6.57 16.03
CA LEU A 112 7.05 5.31 15.32
C LEU A 112 8.38 4.82 14.73
N ILE A 113 9.14 5.68 14.05
CA ILE A 113 10.48 5.32 13.53
C ILE A 113 11.35 4.75 14.65
N LYS A 114 11.45 5.45 15.78
CA LYS A 114 12.23 5.01 16.93
C LYS A 114 11.80 3.64 17.48
N MET A 115 10.51 3.31 17.39
CA MET A 115 9.99 2.01 17.80
C MET A 115 10.35 0.92 16.77
N PHE A 116 10.10 1.19 15.49
CA PHE A 116 10.33 0.26 14.39
C PHE A 116 11.80 -0.15 14.25
N GLU A 117 12.73 0.73 14.61
CA GLU A 117 14.17 0.47 14.58
C GLU A 117 14.69 -0.31 15.81
N LYS A 118 13.84 -0.64 16.80
CA LYS A 118 14.29 -1.39 17.97
C LYS A 118 14.49 -2.88 17.63
N PRO A 119 15.53 -3.53 18.18
CA PRO A 119 15.77 -4.95 17.97
C PRO A 119 14.59 -5.85 18.35
N PHE A 120 13.88 -5.53 19.45
CA PHE A 120 12.70 -6.31 19.87
C PHE A 120 11.58 -6.26 18.83
N TRP A 121 11.45 -5.15 18.11
CA TRP A 121 10.41 -5.00 17.10
C TRP A 121 10.76 -5.78 15.82
N GLU A 122 12.03 -5.80 15.43
CA GLU A 122 12.50 -6.67 14.34
C GLU A 122 12.30 -8.15 14.66
N GLU A 123 12.58 -8.56 15.90
CA GLU A 123 12.30 -9.92 16.37
C GLU A 123 10.81 -10.23 16.28
N TRP A 124 9.96 -9.36 16.84
CA TRP A 124 8.51 -9.49 16.78
C TRP A 124 8.03 -9.65 15.34
N LYS A 125 8.42 -8.75 14.42
CA LYS A 125 8.04 -8.82 12.99
C LYS A 125 8.43 -10.16 12.34
N LYS A 126 9.61 -10.69 12.64
CA LYS A 126 10.08 -11.97 12.05
C LYS A 126 9.38 -13.19 12.65
N LYS A 127 9.07 -13.15 13.94
CA LYS A 127 8.52 -14.30 14.68
C LYS A 127 7.01 -14.38 14.62
N MET A 128 6.31 -13.25 14.55
CA MET A 128 4.84 -13.25 14.59
C MET A 128 4.15 -14.09 13.51
N PRO A 129 4.57 -14.08 12.23
CA PRO A 129 3.95 -14.96 11.23
C PRO A 129 4.09 -16.46 11.58
N LEU A 130 5.24 -16.85 12.13
CA LEU A 130 5.47 -18.22 12.59
C LEU A 130 4.58 -18.57 13.78
N ILE A 131 4.56 -17.69 14.79
CA ILE A 131 3.73 -17.85 15.99
C ILE A 131 2.24 -17.94 15.60
N SER A 132 1.75 -17.07 14.72
CA SER A 132 0.37 -17.10 14.24
C SER A 132 0.03 -18.40 13.53
N ARG A 133 0.96 -18.95 12.73
CA ARG A 133 0.78 -20.24 12.06
C ARG A 133 0.69 -21.38 13.08
N GLU A 134 1.61 -21.43 14.03
CA GLU A 134 1.63 -22.49 15.06
C GLU A 134 0.42 -22.41 16.00
N ALA A 135 0.07 -21.21 16.46
CA ALA A 135 -1.13 -20.98 17.26
C ALA A 135 -2.40 -21.37 16.50
N GLY A 136 -2.44 -21.16 15.18
CA GLY A 136 -3.53 -21.61 14.32
C GLY A 136 -3.70 -23.13 14.31
N VAL A 137 -2.60 -23.89 14.29
CA VAL A 137 -2.63 -25.37 14.38
C VAL A 137 -3.22 -25.80 15.72
N VAL A 138 -2.73 -25.23 16.82
CA VAL A 138 -3.26 -25.53 18.17
C VAL A 138 -4.75 -25.22 18.27
N GLY A 139 -5.20 -24.08 17.73
CA GLY A 139 -6.62 -23.72 17.70
C GLY A 139 -7.46 -24.70 16.87
N SER A 140 -6.93 -25.19 15.75
CA SER A 140 -7.60 -26.20 14.92
C SER A 140 -7.71 -27.55 15.64
N GLU A 141 -6.67 -27.96 16.36
CA GLU A 141 -6.67 -29.19 17.15
C GLU A 141 -7.71 -29.13 18.26
N TRP A 142 -7.69 -28.05 19.05
CA TRP A 142 -8.70 -27.80 20.08
C TRP A 142 -10.14 -27.78 19.51
N GLY A 143 -10.36 -27.15 18.36
CA GLY A 143 -11.67 -27.12 17.70
C GLY A 143 -12.16 -28.52 17.31
N LYS A 144 -11.26 -29.37 16.82
CA LYS A 144 -11.55 -30.78 16.53
C LYS A 144 -11.89 -31.56 17.80
N GLU A 145 -11.13 -31.39 18.88
CA GLU A 145 -11.40 -32.04 20.17
C GLU A 145 -12.78 -31.66 20.73
N ILE A 146 -13.11 -30.37 20.73
CA ILE A 146 -14.39 -29.89 21.25
C ILE A 146 -15.56 -30.42 20.41
N SER A 147 -15.49 -30.32 19.08
CA SER A 147 -16.57 -30.78 18.19
C SER A 147 -16.80 -32.28 18.25
N GLN A 148 -15.79 -33.06 18.61
CA GLN A 148 -15.89 -34.51 18.81
C GLN A 148 -16.26 -34.90 20.25
N SER A 149 -16.33 -33.93 21.18
CA SER A 149 -16.57 -34.22 22.59
C SER A 149 -18.04 -34.63 22.86
N PRO A 150 -18.27 -35.62 23.74
CA PRO A 150 -19.63 -36.03 24.11
C PRO A 150 -20.46 -34.89 24.70
N ALA A 151 -19.84 -34.01 25.49
CA ALA A 151 -20.51 -32.88 26.12
C ALA A 151 -21.01 -31.85 25.09
N PHE A 152 -20.20 -31.57 24.07
CA PHE A 152 -20.60 -30.69 22.97
C PHE A 152 -21.72 -31.32 22.15
N ASN A 153 -21.56 -32.57 21.74
CA ASN A 153 -22.58 -33.29 20.96
C ASN A 153 -23.92 -33.36 21.68
N LYS A 154 -23.93 -33.63 22.99
CA LYS A 154 -25.15 -33.61 23.80
C LYS A 154 -25.84 -32.24 23.80
N LYS A 155 -25.07 -31.15 23.90
CA LYS A 155 -25.63 -29.79 23.82
C LYS A 155 -26.19 -29.49 22.42
N LEU A 156 -25.47 -29.90 21.38
CA LEU A 156 -25.88 -29.72 19.99
C LEU A 156 -27.18 -30.49 19.68
N GLU A 157 -27.27 -31.77 20.08
CA GLU A 157 -28.50 -32.56 19.98
C GLU A 157 -29.67 -31.91 20.72
N GLY A 158 -29.41 -31.35 21.90
CA GLY A 158 -30.41 -30.60 22.66
C GLY A 158 -30.94 -29.39 21.87
N LEU A 159 -30.07 -28.66 21.16
CA LEU A 159 -30.47 -27.56 20.29
C LEU A 159 -31.25 -28.05 19.07
N ILE A 160 -30.79 -29.11 18.41
CA ILE A 160 -31.48 -29.70 17.24
C ILE A 160 -32.93 -30.07 17.60
N LYS A 161 -33.13 -30.70 18.76
CA LYS A 161 -34.46 -31.08 19.26
C LYS A 161 -35.30 -29.84 19.62
N LYS A 162 -34.73 -28.89 20.36
CA LYS A 162 -35.43 -27.68 20.82
C LYS A 162 -36.01 -26.86 19.66
N TYR A 163 -35.30 -26.81 18.53
CA TYR A 163 -35.72 -26.04 17.35
C TYR A 163 -36.37 -26.91 16.26
N GLU A 164 -36.69 -28.17 16.54
CA GLU A 164 -37.31 -29.11 15.61
C GLU A 164 -36.60 -29.17 14.23
N LEU A 165 -35.27 -29.02 14.20
CA LEU A 165 -34.53 -28.83 12.94
C LEU A 165 -34.71 -30.00 11.97
N GLU A 166 -34.83 -31.24 12.47
CA GLU A 166 -35.08 -32.42 11.64
C GLU A 166 -36.45 -32.37 10.95
N LYS A 167 -37.47 -31.82 11.62
CA LYS A 167 -38.84 -31.75 11.07
C LYS A 167 -38.97 -30.64 10.04
N ILE A 168 -38.34 -29.49 10.29
CA ILE A 168 -38.36 -28.34 9.39
C ILE A 168 -37.59 -28.65 8.09
N ASN A 169 -36.54 -29.48 8.15
CA ASN A 169 -35.69 -29.80 7.00
C ASN A 169 -36.01 -31.16 6.34
N LYS A 170 -37.13 -31.82 6.70
CA LYS A 170 -37.62 -32.97 5.91
C LYS A 170 -38.02 -32.45 4.53
N ILE A 171 -37.17 -32.70 3.52
CA ILE A 171 -37.53 -32.53 2.12
C ILE A 171 -38.69 -33.51 1.83
N LYS A 172 -39.74 -33.00 1.17
CA LYS A 172 -40.89 -33.80 0.72
C LYS A 172 -40.47 -34.92 -0.22
#